data_AF-A0A9X2PCZ3-F1
#
_entry.id   AF-A0A9X2PCZ3-F1
#
_cell.length_a   1.000
_cell.length_b   1.000
_cell.length_c   1.000
_cell.angle_alpha   90.00
_cell.angle_beta   90.00
_cell.angle_gamma   90.00
#
_symmetry.space_group_name_H-M   'P 1'
#
loop_
_entity.id
_entity.type
_entity.pdbx_description
1 polymer ?
#
loop_
_entity_poly.entity_id
_entity_poly.type
_entity_poly.pdbx_seq_one_letter_code
_entity_poly.pdbx_strand_id
1 'polypeptide(L)'
;MTGPANDEVTLVIDRSVAVVLFEFLSRNVDDADGETLADFVEDEAEIPALWALLAGLESVLTEPMAEDYERRVIAAREAVIRRFGGAFSGKGDA
;
A
#
# COMPACT_ATOMS: atom_id res chain seq x y z
N MET A 1 -9.53 20.90 -30.57
CA MET A 1 -9.36 19.52 -30.11
C MET A 1 -8.94 19.57 -28.65
N THR A 2 -9.92 19.55 -27.74
CA THR A 2 -9.65 19.26 -26.32
C THR A 2 -9.22 17.80 -26.27
N GLY A 3 -7.97 17.52 -25.89
CA GLY A 3 -7.53 16.16 -25.60
C GLY A 3 -8.40 15.54 -24.50
N PRO A 4 -8.37 14.20 -24.31
CA PRO A 4 -9.07 13.60 -23.17
C PRO A 4 -8.64 14.37 -21.93
N ALA A 5 -9.62 14.78 -21.10
CA ALA A 5 -9.29 15.23 -19.76
C ALA A 5 -8.42 14.13 -19.15
N ASN A 6 -7.21 14.47 -18.71
CA ASN A 6 -6.39 13.51 -17.98
C ASN A 6 -7.17 13.26 -16.67
N ASP A 7 -8.01 12.23 -16.64
CA ASP A 7 -8.79 11.79 -15.47
C ASP A 7 -7.88 11.16 -14.40
N GLU A 8 -6.65 11.66 -14.31
CA GLU A 8 -5.64 11.25 -13.35
C GLU A 8 -5.98 11.83 -11.97
N VAL A 9 -5.91 10.98 -10.95
CA VAL A 9 -6.15 11.37 -9.56
C VAL A 9 -4.81 11.55 -8.86
N THR A 10 -4.60 12.74 -8.26
CA THR A 10 -3.47 12.96 -7.35
C THR A 10 -3.91 12.65 -5.92
N LEU A 11 -3.25 11.66 -5.30
CA LEU A 11 -3.43 11.34 -3.89
C LEU A 11 -2.24 11.86 -3.07
N VAL A 12 -2.53 12.62 -2.01
CA VAL A 12 -1.52 13.08 -1.05
C VAL A 12 -1.69 12.30 0.25
N ILE A 13 -0.69 11.49 0.59
CA ILE A 13 -0.63 10.70 1.82
C ILE A 13 0.69 10.91 2.56
N ASP A 14 0.68 10.68 3.87
CA ASP A 14 1.90 10.70 4.68
C ASP A 14 2.89 9.64 4.19
N ARG A 15 4.20 9.96 4.24
CA ARG A 15 5.25 9.04 3.79
C ARG A 15 5.19 7.68 4.51
N SER A 16 4.84 7.67 5.80
CA SER A 16 4.65 6.43 6.57
C SER A 16 3.49 5.58 6.05
N VAL A 17 2.39 6.20 5.62
CA VAL A 17 1.26 5.48 5.00
C VAL A 17 1.73 4.88 3.67
N ALA A 18 2.43 5.65 2.85
CA ALA A 18 2.96 5.18 1.57
C ALA A 18 3.89 3.96 1.73
N VAL A 19 4.81 3.98 2.70
CA VAL A 19 5.71 2.86 3.00
C VAL A 19 4.94 1.62 3.46
N VAL A 20 3.93 1.77 4.33
CA VAL A 20 3.12 0.64 4.80
C VAL A 20 2.28 0.03 3.67
N LEU A 21 1.69 0.87 2.81
CA LEU A 21 0.95 0.41 1.64
C LEU A 21 1.85 -0.32 0.66
N PHE A 22 3.01 0.25 0.34
CA PHE A 22 3.98 -0.40 -0.55
C PHE A 22 4.37 -1.79 -0.03
N GLU A 23 4.76 -1.89 1.23
CA GLU A 23 5.14 -3.15 1.87
C GLU A 23 4.01 -4.19 1.91
N PHE A 24 2.76 -3.74 2.04
CA PHE A 24 1.62 -4.65 2.01
C PHE A 24 1.37 -5.13 0.58
N LEU A 25 1.38 -4.24 -0.39
CA LEU A 25 1.09 -4.54 -1.78
C LEU A 25 2.21 -5.36 -2.42
N SER A 26 3.48 -5.05 -2.20
CA SER A 26 4.60 -5.82 -2.76
C SER A 26 4.51 -7.30 -2.39
N ARG A 27 4.23 -7.61 -1.12
CA ARG A 27 4.14 -9.01 -0.65
C ARG A 27 2.89 -9.76 -1.11
N ASN A 28 1.78 -9.07 -1.36
CA ASN A 28 0.47 -9.72 -1.60
C ASN A 28 0.02 -9.63 -3.06
N VAL A 29 0.51 -8.65 -3.79
CA VAL A 29 0.05 -8.31 -5.13
C VAL A 29 1.18 -8.56 -6.13
N ASP A 30 2.43 -8.24 -5.82
CA ASP A 30 3.58 -8.52 -6.70
C ASP A 30 4.18 -9.91 -6.45
N ASP A 31 4.79 -10.14 -5.27
CA ASP A 31 5.49 -11.40 -4.94
C ASP A 31 4.59 -12.64 -5.01
N ALA A 32 3.30 -12.47 -4.70
CA ALA A 32 2.31 -13.54 -4.70
C ALA A 32 1.38 -13.51 -5.93
N ASP A 33 1.64 -12.64 -6.92
CA ASP A 33 0.80 -12.48 -8.12
C ASP A 33 -0.70 -12.32 -7.82
N GLY A 34 -1.02 -11.66 -6.70
CA GLY A 34 -2.40 -11.48 -6.22
C GLY A 34 -3.06 -12.73 -5.62
N GLU A 35 -2.41 -13.90 -5.61
CA GLU A 35 -2.99 -15.16 -5.12
C GLU A 35 -3.44 -15.07 -3.65
N THR A 36 -2.71 -14.33 -2.80
CA THR A 36 -3.07 -14.17 -1.38
C THR A 36 -4.32 -13.32 -1.16
N LEU A 37 -4.73 -12.53 -2.15
CA LEU A 37 -5.91 -11.68 -2.11
C LEU A 37 -7.06 -12.21 -2.96
N ALA A 38 -6.83 -13.24 -3.79
CA ALA A 38 -7.82 -13.77 -4.74
C ALA A 38 -9.15 -14.19 -4.07
N ASP A 39 -9.09 -14.74 -2.86
CA ASP A 39 -10.29 -15.13 -2.09
C ASP A 39 -11.02 -13.95 -1.42
N PHE A 40 -10.43 -12.75 -1.42
CA PHE A 40 -10.93 -11.56 -0.72
C PHE A 40 -11.46 -10.47 -1.66
N VAL A 41 -11.15 -10.54 -2.95
CA VAL A 41 -11.64 -9.60 -3.95
C VAL A 41 -13.03 -10.00 -4.45
N GLU A 42 -13.86 -9.01 -4.76
CA GLU A 42 -15.21 -9.26 -5.32
C GLU A 42 -15.20 -9.30 -6.85
N ASP A 43 -14.23 -8.64 -7.48
CA ASP A 43 -14.13 -8.48 -8.93
C ASP A 43 -12.67 -8.65 -9.43
N GLU A 44 -12.51 -9.15 -10.65
CA GLU A 44 -11.20 -9.36 -11.28
C GLU A 44 -10.41 -8.05 -11.49
N ALA A 45 -11.09 -6.91 -11.55
CA ALA A 45 -10.47 -5.60 -11.71
C ALA A 45 -9.75 -5.09 -10.45
N GLU A 46 -10.03 -5.67 -9.28
CA GLU A 46 -9.46 -5.19 -8.01
C GLU A 46 -7.96 -5.48 -7.91
N ILE A 47 -7.49 -6.66 -8.35
CA ILE A 47 -6.05 -6.99 -8.34
C ILE A 47 -5.26 -6.03 -9.26
N PRO A 48 -5.64 -5.80 -10.53
CA PRO A 48 -5.00 -4.80 -11.37
C PRO A 48 -5.03 -3.37 -10.81
N ALA A 49 -6.11 -2.98 -10.12
CA ALA A 49 -6.17 -1.68 -9.47
C ALA A 49 -5.13 -1.54 -8.35
N LEU A 50 -4.92 -2.62 -7.57
CA LEU A 50 -3.87 -2.69 -6.55
C LEU A 50 -2.46 -2.70 -7.18
N TRP A 51 -2.24 -3.39 -8.31
CA TRP A 51 -0.99 -3.30 -9.08
C TRP A 51 -0.70 -1.87 -9.53
N ALA A 52 -1.70 -1.15 -10.05
CA ALA A 52 -1.53 0.22 -10.50
C ALA A 52 -1.14 1.16 -9.34
N LEU A 53 -1.72 0.95 -8.16
CA LEU A 53 -1.32 1.69 -6.95
C LEU A 53 0.12 1.35 -6.54
N LEU A 54 0.52 0.09 -6.56
CA LEU A 54 1.89 -0.34 -6.25
C LEU A 54 2.90 0.32 -7.20
N ALA A 55 2.67 0.27 -8.51
CA ALA A 55 3.53 0.92 -9.51
C ALA A 55 3.62 2.45 -9.29
N GLY A 56 2.52 3.09 -8.90
CA GLY A 56 2.51 4.49 -8.52
C GLY A 56 3.41 4.78 -7.30
N LEU A 57 3.36 3.92 -6.28
CA LEU A 57 4.21 4.03 -5.08
C LEU A 57 5.70 3.78 -5.41
N GLU A 58 6.02 2.81 -6.26
CA GLU A 58 7.38 2.52 -6.72
C GLU A 58 8.03 3.73 -7.39
N SER A 59 7.24 4.50 -8.15
CA SER A 59 7.75 5.69 -8.85
C SER A 59 8.19 6.82 -7.92
N VAL A 60 7.75 6.80 -6.65
CA VAL A 60 7.99 7.89 -5.67
C VAL A 60 8.76 7.46 -4.42
N LEU A 61 8.77 6.17 -4.09
CA LEU A 61 9.44 5.61 -2.92
C LEU A 61 10.88 5.20 -3.25
N THR A 62 11.81 5.55 -2.37
CA THR A 62 13.22 5.14 -2.48
C THR A 62 13.64 4.24 -1.32
N GLU A 63 12.83 4.22 -0.25
CA GLU A 63 13.00 3.36 0.92
C GLU A 63 13.17 1.88 0.59
N PRO A 64 12.45 1.28 -0.39
CA PRO A 64 12.62 -0.13 -0.72
C PRO A 64 14.03 -0.51 -1.16
N MET A 65 14.82 0.46 -1.64
CA MET A 65 16.22 0.24 -2.04
C MET A 65 17.22 0.42 -0.88
N ALA A 66 16.75 0.82 0.30
CA ALA A 66 17.62 1.10 1.44
C ALA A 66 17.98 -0.18 2.20
N GLU A 67 19.24 -0.31 2.64
CA GLU A 67 19.71 -1.45 3.44
C GLU A 67 18.94 -1.62 4.76
N ASP A 68 18.37 -0.53 5.29
CA ASP A 68 17.59 -0.50 6.52
C ASP A 68 16.07 -0.53 6.29
N TYR A 69 15.61 -0.95 5.10
CA TYR A 69 14.20 -0.92 4.71
C TYR A 69 13.27 -1.58 5.73
N GLU A 70 13.62 -2.76 6.24
CA GLU A 70 12.80 -3.45 7.27
C GLU A 70 12.57 -2.58 8.52
N ARG A 71 13.60 -1.84 8.97
CA ARG A 71 13.48 -0.93 10.11
C ARG A 71 12.56 0.25 9.79
N ARG A 72 12.62 0.76 8.55
CA ARG A 72 11.75 1.85 8.09
C ARG A 72 10.30 1.41 8.03
N VAL A 73 10.03 0.18 7.58
CA VAL A 73 8.68 -0.41 7.59
C VAL A 73 8.12 -0.48 9.02
N ILE A 74 8.91 -0.95 10.00
CA ILE A 74 8.48 -1.02 11.40
C ILE A 74 8.14 0.38 11.93
N ALA A 75 9.03 1.35 11.75
CA ALA A 75 8.81 2.73 12.18
C ALA A 75 7.58 3.36 11.50
N ALA A 76 7.36 3.07 10.21
CA ALA A 76 6.20 3.53 9.47
C ALA A 76 4.90 2.94 10.02
N ARG A 77 4.86 1.63 10.33
CA ARG A 77 3.71 0.96 10.96
C ARG A 77 3.37 1.58 12.31
N GLU A 78 4.36 1.84 13.14
CA GLU A 78 4.16 2.51 14.43
C GLU A 78 3.58 3.93 14.25
N ALA A 79 4.08 4.69 13.27
CA ALA A 79 3.57 6.03 12.98
C ALA A 79 2.12 6.01 12.48
N VAL A 80 1.77 5.06 11.61
CA VAL A 80 0.39 4.87 11.12
C VAL A 80 -0.55 4.50 12.27
N ILE A 81 -0.18 3.52 13.10
CA ILE A 81 -0.99 3.12 14.26
C ILE A 81 -1.16 4.27 15.25
N ARG A 82 -0.10 5.04 15.53
CA ARG A 82 -0.18 6.21 16.41
C ARG A 82 -1.14 7.27 15.88
N ARG A 83 -1.24 7.42 14.57
CA ARG A 83 -2.07 8.45 13.92
C ARG A 83 -3.52 8.03 13.77
N PHE A 84 -3.78 6.79 13.36
CA PHE A 84 -5.13 6.32 12.99
C PHE A 84 -5.72 5.30 13.97
N GLY A 85 -4.94 4.81 14.93
CA GLY A 85 -5.28 3.67 15.78
C GLY A 85 -4.94 2.34 15.12
N GLY A 86 -4.89 1.28 15.93
CA GLY A 86 -4.73 -0.09 15.44
C GLY A 86 -6.08 -0.75 15.23
N ALA A 87 -6.36 -1.21 14.01
CA ALA A 87 -7.60 -1.92 13.68
C ALA A 87 -7.81 -3.22 14.50
N PHE A 88 -6.74 -3.75 15.09
CA PHE A 88 -6.74 -5.00 15.87
C PHE A 88 -6.48 -4.79 17.38
N SER A 89 -6.29 -3.55 17.84
CA SER A 89 -5.89 -3.26 19.23
C SER A 89 -7.02 -3.43 20.26
N GLY A 90 -8.25 -3.77 19.82
CA GLY A 90 -9.41 -4.02 20.69
C GLY A 90 -9.82 -5.50 20.84
N LYS A 91 -9.08 -6.46 20.26
CA LYS A 91 -9.42 -7.89 20.32
C LYS A 91 -8.48 -8.61 21.27
N GLY A 92 -8.62 -8.32 22.56
CA GLY A 92 -7.82 -8.89 23.63
C GLY A 92 -8.52 -8.75 24.97
N ASP A 93 -9.79 -9.19 25.02
CA ASP A 93 -10.55 -9.52 26.24
C ASP A 93 -11.82 -10.25 25.77
N ALA A 94 -11.70 -11.53 25.45
CA ALA A 94 -12.80 -12.49 25.31
C ALA A 94 -12.29 -13.90 25.63
#